data_AF-A0A821RNY3-F1
#
_entry.id   AF-A0A821RNY3-F1
#
_cell.length_a   1.000
_cell.length_b   1.000
_cell.length_c   1.000
_cell.angle_alpha   90.00
_cell.angle_beta   90.00
_cell.angle_gamma   90.00
#
_symmetry.space_group_name_H-M   'P 1'
#
loop_
_entity.id
_entity.type
_entity.pdbx_description
1 polymer ?
#
loop_
_entity_poly.entity_id
_entity_poly.type
_entity_poly.pdbx_seq_one_letter_code
_entity_poly.pdbx_strand_id
1 'polypeptide(L)'
;MENSRVIPIHKPNKPINDPSSYRPIALASVISKISEHLVKNRLEWFVESKGLLSPNQFGFRKGRCTMDSLSIFMTDLRLAFSYNKPVLAAFLDVSAAYDNVNLSTLKQK
;
A
#
# COMPACT_ATOMS: atom_id res chain seq x y z
N MET A 1 18.50 -5.73 -12.91
CA MET A 1 18.01 -6.49 -11.73
C MET A 1 19.00 -7.62 -11.47
N GLU A 2 20.25 -7.27 -11.18
CA GLU A 2 21.28 -8.24 -10.80
C GLU A 2 21.12 -8.54 -9.30
N ASN A 3 21.05 -9.83 -8.95
CA ASN A 3 21.20 -10.41 -7.60
C ASN A 3 20.66 -9.59 -6.41
N SER A 4 19.34 -9.49 -6.24
CA SER A 4 18.75 -9.04 -4.98
C SER A 4 18.77 -10.15 -3.93
N ARG A 5 19.29 -9.89 -2.73
CA ARG A 5 19.30 -10.85 -1.63
C ARG A 5 17.90 -10.95 -1.02
N VAL A 6 17.28 -12.13 -1.06
CA VAL A 6 15.98 -12.37 -0.43
C VAL A 6 16.17 -12.83 1.01
N ILE A 7 15.52 -12.16 1.96
CA ILE A 7 15.51 -12.54 3.38
C ILE A 7 14.05 -12.83 3.79
N PRO A 8 13.73 -14.06 4.23
CA PRO A 8 12.40 -14.38 4.75
C PRO A 8 12.26 -13.83 6.18
N ILE A 9 11.24 -12.99 6.42
CA ILE A 9 10.89 -12.50 7.76
C ILE A 9 9.65 -13.22 8.25
N HIS A 10 9.76 -13.86 9.41
CA HIS A 10 8.63 -14.57 10.04
C HIS A 10 7.51 -13.61 10.44
N LYS A 11 6.27 -13.98 10.13
CA LYS A 11 5.07 -13.25 10.54
C LYS A 11 4.80 -13.55 12.02
N PRO A 12 4.52 -12.52 12.85
CA PRO A 12 4.20 -12.76 14.26
C PRO A 12 2.98 -13.70 14.39
N ASN A 13 3.02 -14.56 15.40
CA ASN A 13 1.94 -15.50 15.75
C ASN A 13 1.57 -16.53 14.66
N LYS A 14 2.50 -16.88 13.76
CA LYS A 14 2.31 -17.91 12.72
C LYS A 14 3.23 -19.12 12.94
N PRO A 15 2.85 -20.34 12.51
CA PRO A 15 3.65 -21.55 12.72
C PRO A 15 4.99 -21.47 11.99
N ILE A 16 6.09 -21.85 12.66
CA ILE A 16 7.46 -21.78 12.12
C ILE A 16 7.66 -22.76 10.95
N ASN A 17 6.97 -23.90 10.96
CA ASN A 17 7.16 -24.96 9.97
C ASN A 17 6.39 -24.74 8.66
N ASP A 18 5.61 -23.67 8.55
CA ASP A 18 4.86 -23.34 7.33
C ASP A 18 5.59 -22.23 6.54
N PRO A 19 6.01 -22.48 5.29
CA PRO A 19 6.60 -21.46 4.42
C PRO A 19 5.70 -20.21 4.24
N SER A 20 4.37 -20.36 4.28
CA SER A 20 3.42 -19.25 4.14
C SER A 20 3.48 -18.26 5.33
N SER A 21 4.09 -18.68 6.44
CA SER A 21 4.33 -17.87 7.63
C SER A 21 5.45 -16.85 7.46
N TYR A 22 6.17 -16.85 6.35
CA TYR A 22 7.25 -15.90 6.08
C TYR A 22 6.84 -14.86 5.04
N ARG A 23 7.44 -13.67 5.13
CA ARG A 23 7.40 -12.63 4.10
C ARG A 23 8.77 -12.55 3.44
N PRO A 24 8.93 -12.94 2.17
CA PRO A 24 10.19 -12.72 1.47
C PRO A 24 10.40 -11.22 1.26
N ILE A 25 11.52 -10.68 1.74
CA ILE A 25 11.92 -9.30 1.46
C ILE A 25 13.14 -9.34 0.53
N ALA A 26 12.97 -8.83 -0.68
CA ALA A 26 14.08 -8.62 -1.61
C ALA A 26 14.83 -7.34 -1.24
N LEU A 27 16.09 -7.49 -0.83
CA LEU A 27 16.97 -6.37 -0.55
C LEU A 27 17.69 -5.95 -1.83
N ALA A 28 17.31 -4.78 -2.34
CA ALA A 28 18.02 -4.12 -3.42
C ALA A 28 19.38 -3.56 -2.94
N SER A 29 20.32 -3.43 -3.88
CA SER A 29 21.61 -2.78 -3.61
C SER A 29 21.42 -1.32 -3.19
N VAL A 30 22.40 -0.74 -2.49
CA VAL A 30 22.33 0.68 -2.08
C VAL A 30 22.17 1.60 -3.28
N ILE A 31 22.89 1.33 -4.38
CA ILE A 31 22.80 2.10 -5.62
C ILE A 31 21.40 2.00 -6.22
N SER A 32 20.82 0.79 -6.26
CA SER A 32 19.45 0.58 -6.73
C SER A 32 18.44 1.36 -5.88
N LYS A 33 18.55 1.31 -4.55
CA LYS A 33 17.66 2.08 -3.65
C LYS A 33 17.73 3.59 -3.88
N ILE A 34 18.93 4.12 -4.12
CA ILE A 34 19.11 5.55 -4.45
C ILE A 34 18.39 5.86 -5.77
N SER A 35 18.59 5.04 -6.80
CA SER A 35 17.93 5.23 -8.10
C SER A 35 16.40 5.15 -8.00
N GLU A 36 15.87 4.18 -7.24
CA GLU A 36 14.44 4.01 -6.97
C GLU A 36 13.89 5.22 -6.22
N HIS A 37 14.63 5.74 -5.24
CA HIS A 37 14.22 6.91 -4.47
C HIS A 37 14.11 8.17 -5.34
N LEU A 38 15.07 8.39 -6.26
CA LEU A 38 15.01 9.50 -7.21
C LEU A 38 13.78 9.42 -8.11
N VAL A 39 13.49 8.23 -8.65
CA VAL A 39 12.29 8.00 -9.48
C VAL A 39 11.01 8.20 -8.66
N LYS A 40 10.95 7.65 -7.44
CA LYS A 40 9.82 7.79 -6.52
C LYS A 40 9.50 9.27 -6.26
N ASN A 41 10.50 10.08 -5.93
CA ASN A 41 10.28 11.50 -5.62
C ASN A 41 9.72 12.27 -6.82
N ARG A 42 10.19 11.97 -8.04
CA ARG A 42 9.67 12.60 -9.26
C ARG A 42 8.23 12.16 -9.55
N LEU A 43 7.91 10.88 -9.35
CA LEU A 43 6.56 10.35 -9.51
C LEU A 43 5.60 10.93 -8.48
N GLU A 44 6.00 10.99 -7.20
CA GLU A 44 5.20 11.61 -6.13
C GLU A 44 4.85 13.05 -6.47
N TRP A 45 5.83 13.87 -6.86
CA TRP A 45 5.57 15.25 -7.28
C TRP A 45 4.58 15.32 -8.46
N PHE A 46 4.73 14.44 -9.45
CA PHE A 46 3.87 14.42 -10.63
C PHE A 46 2.42 14.04 -10.30
N VAL A 47 2.20 12.96 -9.53
CA VAL A 47 0.83 12.50 -9.21
C VAL A 47 0.10 13.45 -8.28
N GLU A 48 0.83 14.11 -7.37
CA GLU A 48 0.25 15.11 -6.46
C GLU A 48 -0.07 16.42 -7.19
N SER A 49 0.87 16.97 -7.97
CA SER A 49 0.66 18.23 -8.70
C SER A 49 -0.48 18.18 -9.72
N LYS A 50 -0.76 16.98 -10.26
CA LYS A 50 -1.87 16.74 -11.19
C LYS A 50 -3.13 16.20 -10.53
N GLY A 51 -3.12 15.95 -9.22
CA GLY A 51 -4.28 15.40 -8.51
C GLY A 51 -4.74 14.02 -9.02
N LEU A 52 -3.81 13.17 -9.44
CA LEU A 52 -4.14 11.86 -10.04
C LEU A 52 -4.56 10.81 -9.01
N LEU A 53 -4.21 11.01 -7.73
CA LEU A 53 -4.59 10.11 -6.64
C LEU A 53 -5.92 10.55 -6.03
N SER A 54 -6.77 9.55 -5.71
CA SER A 54 -8.01 9.80 -4.99
C SER A 54 -7.75 10.55 -3.67
N PRO A 55 -8.60 11.53 -3.29
CA PRO A 55 -8.52 12.17 -1.98
C PRO A 55 -8.62 11.18 -0.80
N ASN A 56 -9.27 10.04 -1.03
CA ASN A 56 -9.48 8.97 -0.04
C ASN A 56 -8.38 7.89 -0.07
N GLN A 57 -7.26 8.13 -0.77
CA GLN A 57 -6.09 7.26 -0.73
C GLN A 57 -5.10 7.77 0.31
N PHE A 58 -4.97 7.02 1.42
CA PHE A 58 -4.13 7.39 2.56
C PHE A 58 -2.82 6.60 2.64
N GLY A 59 -2.80 5.36 2.14
CA GLY A 59 -1.62 4.49 2.18
C GLY A 59 -0.49 5.03 1.31
N PHE A 60 0.74 5.00 1.84
CA PHE A 60 1.98 5.36 1.15
C PHE A 60 1.99 6.79 0.56
N ARG A 61 1.20 7.71 1.12
CA ARG A 61 1.08 9.09 0.64
C ARG A 61 1.59 10.08 1.68
N LYS A 62 2.41 11.04 1.27
CA LYS A 62 3.01 12.04 2.17
C LYS A 62 1.93 12.90 2.83
N GLY A 63 2.04 13.11 4.14
CA GLY A 63 1.10 13.92 4.90
C GLY A 63 -0.27 13.26 5.14
N ARG A 64 -0.40 11.96 4.86
CA ARG A 64 -1.57 11.15 5.17
C ARG A 64 -1.15 9.98 6.06
N CYS A 65 -2.04 9.54 6.94
CA CYS A 65 -1.81 8.40 7.81
C CYS A 65 -3.08 7.56 7.98
N THR A 66 -2.94 6.43 8.67
CA THR A 66 -4.05 5.52 8.97
C THR A 66 -5.11 6.17 9.87
N MET A 67 -4.70 7.09 10.75
CA MET A 67 -5.62 7.83 11.62
C MET A 67 -6.55 8.76 10.84
N ASP A 68 -6.07 9.36 9.74
CA ASP A 68 -6.90 10.20 8.88
C ASP A 68 -8.02 9.36 8.25
N SER A 69 -7.65 8.21 7.68
CA SER A 69 -8.60 7.26 7.09
C SER A 69 -9.63 6.79 8.10
N LEU A 70 -9.19 6.45 9.32
CA LEU A 70 -10.06 5.99 10.39
C LEU A 70 -11.00 7.10 10.87
N SER A 71 -10.51 8.33 10.98
CA SER A 71 -11.31 9.48 11.43
C SER A 71 -12.42 9.81 10.46
N ILE A 72 -12.15 9.75 9.15
CA ILE A 72 -13.18 9.94 8.11
C ILE A 72 -14.22 8.83 8.20
N PHE A 73 -13.77 7.56 8.23
CA PHE A 73 -14.68 6.41 8.37
C PHE A 73 -15.58 6.51 9.62
N MET A 74 -15.00 6.84 10.77
CA MET A 74 -15.76 7.01 12.02
C MET A 74 -16.73 8.18 11.96
N THR A 75 -16.37 9.27 11.29
CA THR A 75 -17.27 10.41 11.07
C THR A 75 -18.47 9.98 10.24
N ASP A 76 -18.25 9.27 9.13
CA ASP A 76 -19.31 8.79 8.25
C ASP A 76 -20.27 7.84 8.99
N LEU A 77 -19.72 6.91 9.79
CA LEU A 77 -20.53 6.02 10.65
C LEU A 77 -21.41 6.80 11.62
N ARG A 78 -20.82 7.77 12.34
CA ARG A 78 -21.55 8.57 13.34
C ARG A 78 -22.66 9.40 12.70
N LEU A 79 -22.40 10.00 11.54
CA LEU A 79 -23.40 10.76 10.80
C LEU A 79 -24.56 9.86 10.37
N ALA A 80 -24.27 8.70 9.80
CA ALA A 80 -25.32 7.76 9.40
C ALA A 80 -26.18 7.30 10.59
N PHE A 81 -25.57 7.00 11.74
CA PHE A 81 -26.30 6.70 12.96
C PHE A 81 -27.16 7.86 13.45
N SER A 82 -26.65 9.10 13.41
CA SER A 82 -27.43 10.29 13.78
C SER A 82 -28.66 10.49 12.90
N TYR A 83 -28.64 9.99 11.66
CA TYR A 83 -29.76 10.04 10.72
C TYR A 83 -30.59 8.75 10.67
N ASN A 84 -30.37 7.80 11.58
CA ASN A 84 -31.00 6.48 11.58
C ASN A 84 -30.89 5.75 10.22
N LYS A 85 -29.79 5.95 9.50
CA LYS A 85 -29.54 5.28 8.22
C LYS A 85 -28.80 3.96 8.46
N PRO A 86 -29.19 2.87 7.78
CA PRO A 86 -28.41 1.63 7.81
C PRO A 86 -27.05 1.86 7.18
N VAL A 87 -26.00 1.22 7.73
CA VAL A 87 -24.64 1.28 7.21
C VAL A 87 -24.13 -0.12 6.90
N LEU A 88 -23.51 -0.25 5.73
CA LEU A 88 -22.78 -1.44 5.31
C LEU A 88 -21.33 -1.05 5.00
N ALA A 89 -20.37 -1.76 5.58
CA ALA A 89 -18.96 -1.62 5.27
C ALA A 89 -18.42 -2.92 4.67
N ALA A 90 -17.73 -2.81 3.53
CA ALA A 90 -17.04 -3.92 2.89
C ALA A 90 -15.53 -3.66 2.92
N PHE A 91 -14.79 -4.62 3.46
CA PHE A 91 -13.33 -4.57 3.52
C PHE A 91 -12.75 -5.51 2.46
N LEU A 92 -11.95 -4.97 1.57
CA LEU A 92 -11.32 -5.68 0.46
C LEU A 92 -9.82 -5.76 0.70
N ASP A 93 -9.26 -6.96 0.55
CA ASP A 93 -7.82 -7.19 0.60
C ASP A 93 -7.37 -7.90 -0.68
N VAL A 94 -6.28 -7.41 -1.26
CA VAL A 94 -5.74 -7.96 -2.52
C VAL A 94 -4.64 -8.96 -2.17
N SER A 95 -4.86 -10.23 -2.49
CA SER A 95 -3.86 -11.27 -2.29
C SER A 95 -2.59 -10.96 -3.10
N ALA A 96 -1.43 -11.02 -2.43
CA ALA A 96 -0.10 -10.82 -3.03
C ALA A 96 -0.04 -9.62 -3.99
N ALA A 97 -0.50 -8.45 -3.55
CA ALA A 97 -0.68 -7.25 -4.38
C ALA A 97 0.55 -6.85 -5.22
N TYR A 98 1.77 -7.01 -4.70
CA TYR A 98 3.00 -6.69 -5.44
C TYR A 98 3.38 -7.77 -6.47
N ASP A 99 3.07 -9.04 -6.20
CA ASP A 99 3.41 -10.16 -7.09
C ASP A 99 2.41 -10.28 -8.25
N ASN A 100 1.17 -9.83 -8.04
CA ASN A 100 0.07 -9.91 -9.01
C ASN A 100 -0.07 -8.68 -9.93
N VAL A 101 0.93 -7.81 -9.99
CA VAL A 101 0.88 -6.62 -10.86
C VAL A 101 1.02 -7.01 -12.33
N ASN A 102 0.05 -6.65 -13.16
CA ASN A 102 0.13 -6.82 -14.61
C ASN A 102 1.06 -5.76 -15.23
N LEU A 103 2.27 -6.17 -15.62
CA LEU A 103 3.29 -5.27 -16.19
C LEU A 103 2.88 -4.63 -17.52
N SER A 104 2.06 -5.32 -18.32
CA SER A 104 1.58 -4.80 -19.60
C SER A 104 0.68 -3.59 -19.38
N THR A 105 -0.27 -3.70 -18.44
CA THR A 105 -1.16 -2.60 -18.05
C THR A 105 -0.39 -1.48 -17.32
N LEU A 106 0.54 -1.82 -16.43
CA LEU A 106 1.32 -0.81 -15.69
C LEU A 106 2.16 0.09 -16.61
N LYS A 107 2.68 -0.46 -17.71
CA LYS A 107 3.51 0.28 -18.68
C LYS A 107 2.70 1.00 -19.75
N GLN A 108 1.39 0.78 -19.82
CA GLN A 108 0.53 1.50 -20.76
C GLN A 108 0.37 2.96 -20.34
N LYS A 109 0.28 3.82 -21.35
CA LYS A 109 0.26 5.28 -21.23
C LYS A 109 -1.17 5.79 -21.19
#